data_AF-A0A376YEJ7-F1
#
_entry.id   AF-A0A376YEJ7-F1
#
_cell.length_a   1.000
_cell.length_b   1.000
_cell.length_c   1.000
_cell.angle_alpha   90.00
_cell.angle_beta   90.00
_cell.angle_gamma   90.00
#
_symmetry.space_group_name_H-M   'P 1'
#
loop_
_entity.id
_entity.type
_entity.pdbx_description
1 polymer ?
#
loop_
_entity_poly.entity_id
_entity_poly.type
_entity_poly.pdbx_seq_one_letter_code
_entity_poly.pdbx_strand_id
1 'polypeptide(L)'
;MRGILDPIIELYRPVPPLAYLPLMVIWFGIGENSKILLIYLAIFAPVAMSALAGVKSVQQVRIRAARSLGASRAQVLWFVILPGALPEILTGLRIGLGVGWSTLVAAELIAATRGLGFMVQSAGEFLATDVVLAGIAVIAIIAFLLELGLRALQRRLTPWHGEVQ
;
A
#
# COMPACT_ATOMS: atom_id res chain seq x y z
N MET A 1 -7.64 -19.63 15.23
CA MET A 1 -6.19 -19.84 15.02
C MET A 1 -5.60 -18.49 14.68
N ARG A 2 -4.86 -17.88 15.61
CA ARG A 2 -3.94 -16.79 15.25
C ARG A 2 -2.96 -17.41 14.25
N GLY A 3 -2.87 -16.86 13.05
CA GLY A 3 -1.96 -17.38 12.03
C GLY A 3 -0.53 -17.26 12.54
N ILE A 4 0.35 -18.19 12.17
CA ILE A 4 1.78 -18.12 12.51
C ILE A 4 2.41 -16.79 12.07
N LEU A 5 1.79 -16.11 11.09
CA LEU A 5 2.21 -14.82 10.55
C LEU A 5 1.67 -13.60 11.34
N ASP A 6 0.61 -13.74 12.15
CA ASP A 6 0.04 -12.64 12.95
C ASP A 6 1.09 -11.97 13.87
N PRO A 7 1.89 -12.71 14.68
CA PRO A 7 2.89 -12.09 15.55
C PRO A 7 4.06 -11.43 14.79
N ILE A 8 4.40 -11.92 13.59
CA ILE A 8 5.46 -11.32 12.77
C ILE A 8 4.99 -9.98 12.21
N ILE A 9 3.75 -9.92 11.73
CA ILE A 9 3.13 -8.69 11.24
C ILE A 9 2.95 -7.68 12.37
N GLU A 10 2.53 -8.13 13.56
CA GLU A 10 2.41 -7.28 14.75
C GLU A 10 3.75 -6.72 15.25
N LEU A 11 4.83 -7.51 15.18
CA LEU A 11 6.18 -7.06 15.54
C LEU A 11 6.78 -6.09 14.52
N TYR A 12 6.45 -6.29 13.23
CA TYR A 12 6.91 -5.45 12.13
C TYR A 12 6.19 -4.09 12.09
N ARG A 13 4.89 -4.06 12.42
CA ARG A 13 4.00 -2.89 12.32
C ARG A 13 4.48 -1.60 13.00
N PRO A 14 5.02 -1.59 14.24
CA PRO A 14 5.34 -0.35 14.93
C PRO A 14 6.58 0.36 14.37
N VAL A 15 7.43 -0.34 13.60
CA VAL A 15 8.66 0.25 13.10
C VAL A 15 8.34 1.10 11.86
N PRO A 16 8.59 2.42 11.87
CA PRO A 16 8.37 3.26 10.70
C PRO A 16 9.17 2.71 9.52
N PRO A 17 8.57 2.56 8.31
CA PRO A 17 9.29 2.02 7.16
C PRO A 17 10.60 2.77 6.88
N LEU A 18 10.61 4.09 7.07
CA LEU A 18 11.79 4.94 6.90
C LEU A 18 12.98 4.53 7.80
N ALA A 19 12.75 3.91 8.95
CA ALA A 19 13.82 3.43 9.84
C ALA A 19 14.69 2.35 9.17
N TYR A 20 14.16 1.65 8.16
CA TYR A 20 14.89 0.65 7.40
C TYR A 20 15.72 1.24 6.25
N LEU A 21 15.58 2.53 5.93
CA LEU A 21 16.27 3.15 4.79
C LEU A 21 17.81 2.96 4.84
N PRO A 22 18.51 3.21 5.96
CA PRO A 22 19.97 3.00 6.01
C PRO A 22 20.36 1.55 5.71
N LEU A 23 19.59 0.59 6.22
CA LEU A 23 19.82 -0.83 5.98
C LEU A 23 19.64 -1.20 4.49
N MET A 24 18.57 -0.68 3.87
CA MET A 24 18.32 -0.89 2.44
C MET A 24 19.44 -0.29 1.59
N VAL A 25 19.97 0.88 1.96
CA VAL A 25 21.09 1.51 1.25
C VAL A 25 22.39 0.73 1.46
N ILE A 26 22.68 0.22 2.66
CA ILE A 26 23.88 -0.59 2.92
C ILE A 26 23.84 -1.90 2.12
N TRP A 27 22.70 -2.57 2.07
CA TRP A 27 22.58 -3.87 1.41
C TRP A 27 22.44 -3.79 -0.11
N PHE A 28 21.68 -2.81 -0.62
CA PHE A 28 21.31 -2.72 -2.04
C PHE A 28 21.90 -1.50 -2.75
N GLY A 29 22.63 -0.66 -2.03
CA GLY A 29 23.19 0.59 -2.55
C GLY A 29 22.17 1.72 -2.68
N ILE A 30 22.68 2.88 -3.07
CA ILE A 30 21.86 4.03 -3.49
C ILE A 30 21.29 3.73 -4.87
N GLY A 31 19.97 3.77 -5.02
CA GLY A 31 19.32 3.54 -6.31
C GLY A 31 17.84 3.24 -6.19
N GLU A 32 17.26 2.70 -7.27
CA GLU A 32 15.83 2.36 -7.28
C GLU A 32 15.52 1.11 -6.46
N ASN A 33 16.41 0.12 -6.43
CA ASN A 33 16.16 -1.14 -5.74
C ASN A 33 15.93 -0.95 -4.23
N SER A 34 16.74 -0.11 -3.57
CA SER A 34 16.57 0.21 -2.15
C SER A 34 15.26 0.94 -1.88
N LYS A 35 14.86 1.87 -2.75
CA LYS A 35 13.56 2.57 -2.66
C LYS A 35 12.38 1.62 -2.89
N ILE A 36 12.44 0.74 -3.90
CA ILE A 36 11.37 -0.24 -4.21
C ILE A 36 11.14 -1.18 -3.02
N LEU A 37 12.21 -1.72 -2.44
CA LEU A 37 12.11 -2.62 -1.28
C LEU A 37 11.55 -1.90 -0.04
N LEU A 38 11.96 -0.65 0.17
CA LEU A 38 11.45 0.17 1.26
C LEU A 38 9.95 0.43 1.13
N ILE A 39 9.48 0.76 -0.09
CA ILE A 39 8.06 0.95 -0.39
C ILE A 39 7.30 -0.37 -0.21
N TYR A 40 7.85 -1.49 -0.70
CA TYR A 40 7.25 -2.81 -0.49
C TYR A 40 7.01 -3.09 0.99
N LEU A 41 8.03 -2.85 1.82
CA LEU A 41 7.97 -3.01 3.26
C LEU A 41 6.85 -2.13 3.86
N ALA A 42 6.82 -0.85 3.46
CA ALA A 42 5.84 0.13 3.90
C ALA A 42 4.38 -0.26 3.59
N ILE A 43 4.15 -0.85 2.41
CA ILE A 43 2.82 -1.21 1.91
C ILE A 43 2.38 -2.59 2.41
N PHE A 44 3.33 -3.48 2.73
CA PHE A 44 3.03 -4.88 3.07
C PHE A 44 2.08 -5.01 4.25
N ALA A 45 2.35 -4.33 5.37
CA ALA A 45 1.53 -4.43 6.57
C ALA A 45 0.07 -3.98 6.37
N PRO A 46 -0.22 -2.76 5.86
CA PRO A 46 -1.62 -2.34 5.66
C PRO A 46 -2.36 -3.24 4.67
N VAL A 47 -1.72 -3.67 3.58
CA VAL A 47 -2.35 -4.55 2.58
C VAL A 47 -2.64 -5.94 3.15
N ALA A 48 -1.68 -6.55 3.84
CA ALA A 48 -1.85 -7.87 4.44
C ALA A 48 -2.97 -7.88 5.49
N MET A 49 -3.05 -6.83 6.32
CA MET A 49 -4.07 -6.70 7.35
C MET A 49 -5.46 -6.50 6.76
N SER A 50 -5.61 -5.65 5.76
CA SER A 50 -6.90 -5.48 5.09
C SER A 50 -7.32 -6.73 4.30
N ALA A 51 -6.37 -7.47 3.73
CA ALA A 51 -6.67 -8.77 3.12
C ALA A 51 -7.18 -9.78 4.15
N LEU A 52 -6.54 -9.85 5.33
CA LEU A 52 -6.96 -10.71 6.43
C LEU A 52 -8.35 -10.32 6.96
N ALA A 53 -8.60 -9.02 7.13
CA ALA A 53 -9.88 -8.49 7.56
C ALA A 53 -10.98 -8.80 6.52
N GLY A 54 -10.69 -8.61 5.22
CA GLY A 54 -11.59 -8.93 4.12
C GLY A 54 -11.96 -10.40 4.05
N VAL A 55 -11.01 -11.31 4.27
CA VAL A 55 -11.31 -12.75 4.33
C VAL A 55 -12.20 -13.08 5.53
N LYS A 56 -11.99 -12.42 6.68
CA LYS A 56 -12.80 -12.61 7.90
C LYS A 56 -14.20 -12.00 7.79
N SER A 57 -14.40 -10.95 7.00
CA SER A 57 -15.71 -10.29 6.83
C SER A 57 -16.65 -11.05 5.90
N VAL A 58 -16.15 -12.01 5.12
CA VAL A 58 -16.99 -12.91 4.30
C VAL A 58 -17.92 -13.75 5.20
N GLN A 59 -19.23 -13.56 5.02
CA GLN A 59 -20.25 -14.27 5.79
C GLN A 59 -20.12 -15.80 5.65
N GLN A 60 -20.00 -16.49 6.78
CA GLN A 60 -19.91 -17.96 6.85
C GLN A 60 -21.10 -18.66 6.18
N VAL A 61 -22.28 -18.02 6.17
CA VAL A 61 -23.47 -18.52 5.47
C VAL A 61 -23.22 -18.68 3.96
N ARG A 62 -22.53 -17.72 3.30
CA ARG A 62 -22.20 -17.81 1.86
C ARG A 62 -21.25 -18.96 1.57
N ILE A 63 -20.28 -19.18 2.46
CA ILE A 63 -19.31 -20.28 2.36
C ILE A 63 -20.02 -21.64 2.52
N ARG A 64 -20.90 -21.77 3.53
CA ARG A 64 -21.66 -23.01 3.77
C ARG A 64 -22.62 -23.30 2.62
N ALA A 65 -23.35 -22.29 2.13
CA ALA A 65 -24.25 -22.43 0.99
C ALA A 65 -23.52 -22.93 -0.27
N ALA A 66 -22.37 -22.34 -0.61
CA ALA A 66 -21.56 -22.80 -1.74
C ALA A 66 -21.12 -24.27 -1.58
N ARG A 67 -20.70 -24.68 -0.37
CA ARG A 67 -20.34 -26.07 -0.09
C ARG A 67 -21.53 -27.04 -0.18
N SER A 68 -22.72 -26.63 0.27
CA SER A 68 -23.95 -27.42 0.13
C SER A 68 -24.35 -27.65 -1.33
N LEU A 69 -23.95 -26.74 -2.23
CA LEU A 69 -24.12 -26.88 -3.68
C LEU A 69 -22.99 -27.71 -4.35
N GLY A 70 -22.11 -28.34 -3.56
CA GLY A 70 -21.02 -29.18 -4.07
C GLY A 70 -19.74 -28.42 -4.45
N ALA A 71 -19.60 -27.14 -4.10
CA ALA A 71 -18.40 -26.38 -4.43
C ALA A 71 -17.15 -26.93 -3.72
N SER A 72 -16.09 -27.15 -4.50
CA SER A 72 -14.77 -27.52 -4.00
C SER A 72 -14.11 -26.38 -3.22
N ARG A 73 -13.05 -26.69 -2.45
CA ARG A 73 -12.31 -25.67 -1.68
C ARG A 73 -11.75 -24.55 -2.56
N ALA A 74 -11.26 -24.89 -3.75
CA ALA A 74 -10.76 -23.91 -4.71
C ALA A 74 -11.88 -23.02 -5.25
N GLN A 75 -13.06 -23.59 -5.54
CA GLN A 75 -14.22 -22.82 -5.99
C GLN A 75 -14.70 -21.85 -4.91
N VAL A 76 -14.74 -22.29 -3.65
CA VAL A 76 -15.09 -21.41 -2.53
C VAL A 76 -14.08 -20.25 -2.40
N LEU A 77 -12.77 -20.52 -2.56
CA LEU A 77 -11.75 -19.48 -2.51
C LEU A 77 -11.95 -18.44 -3.63
N TRP A 78 -12.02 -18.89 -4.88
CA TRP A 78 -12.04 -17.99 -6.04
C TRP A 78 -13.38 -17.31 -6.28
N PHE A 79 -14.51 -17.95 -5.96
CA PHE A 79 -15.85 -17.42 -6.27
C PHE A 79 -16.61 -16.86 -5.08
N VAL A 80 -16.19 -17.12 -3.84
CA VAL A 80 -16.88 -16.63 -2.63
C VAL A 80 -15.95 -15.76 -1.80
N ILE A 81 -14.78 -16.27 -1.42
CA ILE A 81 -13.88 -15.58 -0.49
C ILE A 81 -13.20 -14.40 -1.19
N LEU A 82 -12.52 -14.62 -2.32
CA LEU A 82 -11.77 -13.58 -3.01
C LEU A 82 -12.65 -12.40 -3.45
N PRO A 83 -13.82 -12.61 -4.11
CA PRO A 83 -14.69 -11.49 -4.50
C PRO A 83 -15.31 -10.77 -3.30
N GLY A 84 -15.53 -11.49 -2.19
CA GLY A 84 -16.04 -10.93 -0.95
C GLY A 84 -15.00 -10.09 -0.20
N ALA A 85 -13.72 -10.50 -0.23
CA ALA A 85 -12.61 -9.81 0.42
C ALA A 85 -12.02 -8.67 -0.42
N LEU A 86 -12.24 -8.67 -1.74
CA LEU A 86 -11.68 -7.71 -2.69
C LEU A 86 -11.87 -6.23 -2.30
N PRO A 87 -13.04 -5.78 -1.82
CA PRO A 87 -13.23 -4.38 -1.41
C PRO A 87 -12.30 -3.96 -0.26
N GLU A 88 -12.09 -4.84 0.72
CA GLU A 88 -11.16 -4.58 1.81
C GLU A 88 -9.70 -4.63 1.34
N ILE A 89 -9.34 -5.57 0.47
CA ILE A 89 -7.98 -5.62 -0.12
C ILE A 89 -7.66 -4.30 -0.84
N LEU A 90 -8.61 -3.77 -1.62
CA LEU A 90 -8.45 -2.49 -2.32
C LEU A 90 -8.36 -1.30 -1.35
N THR A 91 -9.08 -1.36 -0.24
CA THR A 91 -8.98 -0.37 0.84
C THR A 91 -7.59 -0.42 1.48
N GLY A 92 -7.04 -1.61 1.74
CA GLY A 92 -5.67 -1.78 2.21
C GLY A 92 -4.63 -1.28 1.24
N LEU A 93 -4.83 -1.51 -0.07
CA LEU A 93 -3.96 -0.99 -1.12
C LEU A 93 -3.96 0.54 -1.13
N ARG A 94 -5.09 1.18 -0.86
CA ARG A 94 -5.21 2.64 -0.78
C ARG A 94 -4.51 3.24 0.44
N ILE A 95 -4.66 2.60 1.58
CA ILE A 95 -3.89 2.95 2.79
C ILE A 95 -2.40 2.77 2.52
N GLY A 96 -2.03 1.64 1.92
CA GLY A 96 -0.67 1.32 1.51
C GLY A 96 -0.09 2.37 0.57
N LEU A 97 -0.83 2.78 -0.46
CA LEU A 97 -0.42 3.82 -1.41
C LEU A 97 -0.03 5.12 -0.68
N GLY A 98 -0.82 5.56 0.30
CA GLY A 98 -0.51 6.75 1.09
C GLY A 98 0.80 6.63 1.88
N VAL A 99 0.98 5.50 2.60
CA VAL A 99 2.19 5.25 3.40
C VAL A 99 3.43 5.02 2.51
N GLY A 100 3.28 4.29 1.41
CA GLY A 100 4.34 4.03 0.44
C GLY A 100 4.78 5.31 -0.27
N TRP A 101 3.83 6.18 -0.63
CA TRP A 101 4.13 7.47 -1.25
C TRP A 101 4.92 8.39 -0.32
N SER A 102 4.47 8.57 0.92
CA SER A 102 5.19 9.39 1.90
C SER A 102 6.59 8.83 2.20
N THR A 103 6.72 7.51 2.28
CA THR A 103 8.00 6.82 2.48
C THR A 103 8.94 7.01 1.29
N LEU A 104 8.44 6.93 0.05
CA LEU A 104 9.22 7.17 -1.17
C LEU A 104 9.78 8.59 -1.17
N VAL A 105 8.92 9.60 -0.97
CA VAL A 105 9.35 11.01 -0.97
C VAL A 105 10.38 11.25 0.14
N ALA A 106 10.15 10.74 1.34
CA ALA A 106 11.10 10.84 2.45
C ALA A 106 12.44 10.16 2.14
N ALA A 107 12.42 8.99 1.50
CA ALA A 107 13.63 8.30 1.07
C ALA A 107 14.42 9.11 0.02
N GLU A 108 13.71 9.74 -0.92
CA GLU A 108 14.33 10.60 -1.93
C GLU A 108 14.96 11.88 -1.35
N LEU A 109 14.39 12.42 -0.27
CA LEU A 109 14.95 13.59 0.43
C LEU A 109 16.28 13.26 1.13
N ILE A 110 16.46 12.02 1.61
CA ILE A 110 17.60 11.65 2.46
C ILE A 110 18.73 11.00 1.67
N ALA A 111 18.41 10.08 0.75
CA ALA A 111 19.39 9.12 0.24
C ALA A 111 19.27 8.87 -1.28
N ALA A 112 18.70 9.80 -2.05
CA ALA A 112 18.67 9.71 -3.50
C ALA A 112 19.54 10.78 -4.18
N THR A 113 20.03 10.46 -5.37
CA THR A 113 20.79 11.39 -6.24
C THR A 113 19.94 11.97 -7.38
N ARG A 114 18.68 11.52 -7.47
CA ARG A 114 17.68 11.92 -8.46
C ARG A 114 16.30 11.61 -7.90
N GLY A 115 15.29 12.38 -8.32
CA GLY A 115 13.92 12.24 -7.86
C GLY A 115 13.30 13.59 -7.52
N LEU A 116 11.98 13.61 -7.32
CA LEU A 116 11.28 14.84 -6.95
C LEU A 116 11.63 15.26 -5.53
N GLY A 117 11.80 14.30 -4.61
CA GLY A 117 12.30 14.58 -3.27
C GLY A 117 13.68 15.22 -3.32
N PHE A 118 14.62 14.61 -4.06
CA PHE A 118 15.97 15.16 -4.23
C PHE A 118 15.96 16.58 -4.83
N MET A 119 15.13 16.84 -5.84
CA MET A 119 15.00 18.17 -6.44
C MET A 119 14.53 19.21 -5.42
N VAL A 120 13.51 18.88 -4.61
CA VAL A 120 13.00 19.77 -3.56
C VAL A 120 14.07 20.00 -2.49
N GLN A 121 14.79 18.96 -2.07
CA GLN A 121 15.89 19.07 -1.10
C GLN A 121 16.98 20.00 -1.62
N SER A 122 17.46 19.76 -2.85
CA SER A 122 18.51 20.56 -3.46
C SER A 122 18.10 22.02 -3.65
N ALA A 123 16.87 22.29 -4.13
CA ALA A 123 16.36 23.65 -4.23
C ALA A 123 16.25 24.35 -2.87
N GLY A 124 15.90 23.60 -1.82
CA GLY A 124 15.84 24.10 -0.44
C GLY A 124 17.20 24.53 0.09
N GLU A 125 18.29 23.84 -0.27
CA GLU A 125 19.67 24.22 0.10
C GLU A 125 20.09 25.57 -0.49
N PHE A 126 19.59 25.91 -1.68
CA PHE A 126 19.82 27.19 -2.34
C PHE A 126 18.75 28.26 -2.02
N LEU A 127 17.81 27.97 -1.12
CA LEU A 127 16.67 28.83 -0.78
C LEU A 127 15.85 29.24 -2.02
N ALA A 128 15.85 28.43 -3.08
CA ALA A 128 15.06 28.62 -4.29
C ALA A 128 13.61 28.20 -4.02
N THR A 129 12.88 29.05 -3.30
CA THR A 129 11.53 28.74 -2.79
C THR A 129 10.50 28.56 -3.90
N ASP A 130 10.70 29.21 -5.05
CA ASP A 130 9.93 29.01 -6.27
C ASP A 130 10.00 27.56 -6.78
N VAL A 131 11.22 27.01 -6.85
CA VAL A 131 11.45 25.61 -7.26
C VAL A 131 10.95 24.62 -6.21
N VAL A 132 11.14 24.92 -4.92
CA VAL A 132 10.61 24.10 -3.81
C VAL A 132 9.09 24.00 -3.90
N LEU A 133 8.39 25.13 -4.05
CA LEU A 133 6.93 25.15 -4.15
C LEU A 133 6.43 24.43 -5.41
N ALA A 134 7.10 24.62 -6.55
CA ALA A 134 6.79 23.88 -7.76
C ALA A 134 6.97 22.36 -7.59
N GLY A 135 8.07 21.93 -6.96
CA GLY A 135 8.32 20.52 -6.67
C GLY A 135 7.28 19.90 -5.74
N ILE A 136 6.90 20.60 -4.67
CA ILE A 136 5.82 20.17 -3.77
C ILE A 136 4.49 20.05 -4.51
N ALA A 137 4.17 21.01 -5.39
CA ALA A 137 2.95 20.96 -6.20
C ALA A 137 2.94 19.75 -7.13
N VAL A 138 4.05 19.43 -7.80
CA VAL A 138 4.16 18.25 -8.67
C VAL A 138 3.99 16.96 -7.87
N ILE A 139 4.65 16.84 -6.71
CA ILE A 139 4.50 15.69 -5.80
C ILE A 139 3.02 15.52 -5.41
N ALA A 140 2.35 16.62 -5.02
CA ALA A 140 0.94 16.60 -4.63
C ALA A 140 0.01 16.20 -5.78
N ILE A 141 0.25 16.71 -6.99
CA ILE A 141 -0.52 16.35 -8.19
C ILE A 141 -0.37 14.86 -8.50
N ILE A 142 0.85 14.31 -8.47
CA ILE A 142 1.06 12.88 -8.74
C ILE A 142 0.37 12.04 -7.68
N ALA A 143 0.51 12.37 -6.40
CA ALA A 143 -0.16 11.69 -5.30
C ALA A 143 -1.69 11.68 -5.49
N PHE A 144 -2.26 12.84 -5.85
CA PHE A 144 -3.68 12.99 -6.10
C PHE A 144 -4.16 12.18 -7.30
N LEU A 145 -3.39 12.15 -8.40
CA LEU A 145 -3.72 11.35 -9.58
C LEU A 145 -3.67 9.85 -9.29
N LEU A 146 -2.69 9.38 -8.52
CA LEU A 146 -2.59 7.98 -8.08
C LEU A 146 -3.80 7.59 -7.22
N GLU A 147 -4.17 8.45 -6.28
CA GLU A 147 -5.34 8.27 -5.41
C GLU A 147 -6.66 8.22 -6.21
N LEU A 148 -6.84 9.12 -7.18
CA LEU A 148 -7.99 9.11 -8.08
C LEU A 148 -8.04 7.85 -8.93
N GLY A 149 -6.90 7.45 -9.51
CA GLY A 149 -6.80 6.23 -10.30
C GLY A 149 -7.17 4.98 -9.50
N LEU A 150 -6.70 4.90 -8.25
CA LEU A 150 -7.03 3.78 -7.37
C LEU A 150 -8.50 3.76 -6.97
N ARG A 151 -9.11 4.91 -6.68
CA ARG A 151 -10.56 5.01 -6.43
C ARG A 151 -11.38 4.60 -7.64
N ALA A 152 -10.97 5.01 -8.85
CA ALA A 152 -11.63 4.59 -10.08
C ALA A 152 -11.51 3.08 -10.30
N LEU A 153 -10.34 2.50 -10.02
CA LEU A 153 -10.12 1.05 -10.07
C LEU A 153 -11.01 0.33 -9.05
N GLN A 154 -11.12 0.84 -7.83
CA GLN A 154 -11.97 0.27 -6.80
C GLN A 154 -13.44 0.25 -7.22
N ARG A 155 -13.97 1.37 -7.73
CA ARG A 155 -15.35 1.43 -8.24
C ARG A 155 -15.62 0.44 -9.38
N ARG A 156 -14.64 0.23 -10.27
CA ARG A 156 -14.76 -0.73 -11.38
C ARG A 156 -14.69 -2.18 -10.93
N LEU A 157 -13.83 -2.51 -9.97
CA LEU A 157 -13.60 -3.88 -9.53
C LEU A 157 -14.63 -4.36 -8.50
N THR A 158 -15.24 -3.46 -7.74
CA THR A 158 -16.21 -3.80 -6.69
C THR A 158 -17.51 -3.01 -6.81
N PRO A 159 -18.25 -3.09 -7.94
CA PRO A 159 -19.50 -2.36 -8.13
C PRO A 159 -20.62 -2.79 -7.16
N TRP A 160 -20.53 -4.00 -6.61
CA TRP A 160 -21.48 -4.55 -5.64
C TRP A 160 -21.26 -4.03 -4.20
N HIS A 161 -20.11 -3.44 -3.92
CA HIS A 161 -19.83 -2.79 -2.65
C HIS A 161 -20.26 -1.32 -2.79
N GLY A 162 -21.57 -1.10 -2.67
CA GLY A 162 -22.17 0.23 -2.73
C GLY A 162 -21.48 1.17 -1.74
N GLU A 163 -21.26 2.42 -2.17
CA GLU A 163 -20.66 3.48 -1.38
C GLU A 163 -21.41 3.61 -0.04
N VAL A 164 -20.85 3.05 1.03
CA VAL A 164 -21.18 3.51 2.38
C VAL A 164 -20.38 4.79 2.53
N GLN A 165 -21.05 5.90 2.23
CA GLN A 165 -20.62 7.26 2.58
C GLN A 165 -20.48 7.41 4.09
#